data_AF-A0AAN4YZ64-F1
#
_entry.id   AF-A0AAN4YZ64-F1
#
_cell.length_a   1.000
_cell.length_b   1.000
_cell.length_c   1.000
_cell.angle_alpha   90.00
_cell.angle_beta   90.00
_cell.angle_gamma   90.00
#
_symmetry.space_group_name_H-M   'P 1'
#
loop_
_entity.id
_entity.type
_entity.pdbx_description
1 polymer ?
#
loop_
_entity_poly.entity_id
_entity_poly.type
_entity_poly.pdbx_seq_one_letter_code
_entity_poly.pdbx_strand_id
1 'polypeptide(L)'
;GACVGLGNQRCFIIFLFWTTVGCLVGAGFILMYMEQEIMPWYPFGWLYYIGPVCVGRWLMGYCSISAVWTCTIFCLAVASASGAFGFFVAQLFYTLRGYTMHDFHCRRIREAYDGDGKTVGERMRLVFGPYWLIHFFFPAFWLKQKLTPEIADNLFRVRSKQL
;
A
#
# COMPACT_ATOMS: atom_id res chain seq x y z
N GLY A 1 -11.31 12.35 3.55
CA GLY A 1 -11.03 10.91 3.69
C GLY A 1 -12.30 10.15 3.39
N ALA A 2 -12.20 9.00 2.71
CA ALA A 2 -13.33 8.16 2.35
C ALA A 2 -13.06 6.71 2.76
N CYS A 3 -14.12 5.96 3.07
CA CYS A 3 -14.00 4.54 3.40
C CYS A 3 -13.60 3.73 2.16
N VAL A 4 -12.72 2.74 2.36
CA VAL A 4 -12.39 1.76 1.33
C VAL A 4 -13.38 0.61 1.44
N GLY A 5 -14.30 0.54 0.48
CA GLY A 5 -15.22 -0.58 0.30
C GLY A 5 -15.12 -1.14 -1.12
N LEU A 6 -16.03 -2.06 -1.48
CA LEU A 6 -16.07 -2.73 -2.79
C LEU A 6 -15.79 -1.77 -3.95
N GLY A 7 -16.53 -0.66 -4.04
CA GLY A 7 -16.44 0.28 -5.16
C GLY A 7 -15.10 1.01 -5.32
N ASN A 8 -14.27 1.10 -4.28
CA ASN A 8 -13.00 1.84 -4.30
C ASN A 8 -11.77 0.99 -3.96
N GLN A 9 -11.96 -0.29 -3.61
CA GLN A 9 -10.89 -1.21 -3.22
C GLN A 9 -9.83 -1.33 -4.33
N ARG A 10 -10.25 -1.41 -5.60
CA ARG A 10 -9.33 -1.47 -6.76
C ARG A 10 -8.41 -0.25 -6.85
N CYS A 11 -8.97 0.95 -6.69
CA CYS A 11 -8.21 2.20 -6.82
C CYS A 11 -7.24 2.33 -5.65
N PHE A 12 -7.65 1.88 -4.46
CA PHE A 12 -6.80 1.85 -3.29
C PHE A 12 -5.60 0.92 -3.46
N ILE A 13 -5.79 -0.29 -3.99
CA ILE A 13 -4.67 -1.23 -4.22
C ILE A 13 -3.70 -0.67 -5.27
N ILE A 14 -4.21 -0.09 -6.35
CA ILE A 14 -3.38 0.54 -7.40
C ILE A 14 -2.62 1.76 -6.84
N PHE A 15 -3.29 2.59 -6.03
CA PHE A 15 -2.68 3.72 -5.34
C PHE A 15 -1.52 3.27 -4.44
N LEU A 16 -1.71 2.22 -3.64
CA LEU A 16 -0.66 1.69 -2.77
C LEU A 16 0.54 1.19 -3.59
N PHE A 17 0.30 0.46 -4.68
CA PHE A 17 1.35 -0.02 -5.58
C PHE A 17 2.19 1.14 -6.14
N TRP A 18 1.55 2.14 -6.75
CA TRP A 18 2.26 3.28 -7.33
C TRP A 18 2.91 4.18 -6.29
N THR A 19 2.31 4.30 -5.09
CA THR A 19 2.94 5.02 -3.98
C THR A 19 4.21 4.32 -3.55
N THR A 20 4.22 2.99 -3.42
CA THR A 20 5.44 2.23 -3.12
C THR A 20 6.50 2.44 -4.20
N VAL A 21 6.16 2.28 -5.48
CA VAL A 21 7.11 2.45 -6.58
C VAL A 21 7.65 3.87 -6.64
N GLY A 22 6.78 4.88 -6.58
CA GLY A 22 7.16 6.29 -6.63
C GLY A 22 8.04 6.70 -5.45
N CYS A 23 7.70 6.27 -4.23
CA CYS A 23 8.52 6.55 -3.06
C CYS A 23 9.87 5.83 -3.08
N LEU A 24 9.95 4.60 -3.59
CA LEU A 24 11.24 3.88 -3.72
C LEU A 24 12.14 4.52 -4.77
N VAL A 25 11.60 4.89 -5.92
CA VAL A 25 12.35 5.61 -6.97
C VAL A 25 12.83 6.97 -6.45
N GLY A 26 11.94 7.73 -5.81
CA GLY A 26 12.30 9.01 -5.19
C GLY A 26 13.37 8.86 -4.10
N ALA A 27 13.22 7.88 -3.21
CA ALA A 27 14.22 7.58 -2.18
C ALA A 27 15.57 7.18 -2.80
N GLY A 28 15.57 6.45 -3.92
CA GLY A 28 16.79 6.10 -4.65
C GLY A 28 17.55 7.32 -5.17
N PHE A 29 16.86 8.27 -5.80
CA PHE A 29 17.48 9.52 -6.26
C PHE A 29 17.99 10.39 -5.11
N ILE A 30 17.19 10.51 -4.04
CA ILE A 30 17.62 11.24 -2.85
C ILE A 30 18.86 10.58 -2.23
N LEU A 31 18.93 9.25 -2.22
CA LEU A 31 20.07 8.54 -1.67
C LEU A 31 21.36 8.83 -2.46
N MET A 32 21.29 8.81 -3.79
CA MET A 32 22.45 9.16 -4.64
C MET A 32 22.93 10.58 -4.36
N TYR A 33 22.01 11.52 -4.16
CA TYR A 33 22.35 12.90 -3.78
C TYR A 33 23.00 12.97 -2.40
N MET A 34 22.48 12.23 -1.41
CA MET A 34 23.03 12.20 -0.05
C MET A 34 24.42 11.58 0.02
N GLU A 35 24.70 10.60 -0.82
CA GLU A 35 26.03 9.98 -0.93
C GLU A 35 27.09 10.95 -1.46
N GLN A 36 26.70 11.86 -2.36
CA GLN A 36 27.59 12.88 -2.93
C GLN A 36 27.77 14.08 -2.00
N GLU A 37 26.69 14.60 -1.42
CA GLU A 37 26.68 15.91 -0.76
C GLU A 37 26.78 15.86 0.77
N ILE A 38 26.39 14.75 1.41
CA ILE A 38 26.34 14.67 2.89
C ILE A 38 27.50 13.84 3.43
N MET A 39 27.55 12.57 3.07
CA MET A 39 28.58 11.63 3.50
C MET A 39 28.46 10.36 2.67
N PRO A 40 29.55 9.72 2.22
CA PRO A 40 29.50 8.39 1.61
C PRO A 40 28.89 7.35 2.55
N TRP A 41 28.07 6.44 2.02
CA TRP A 41 27.34 5.46 2.84
C TRP A 41 28.28 4.58 3.69
N TYR A 42 29.34 4.08 3.07
CA TYR A 42 30.30 3.17 3.71
C TYR A 42 31.45 3.95 4.38
N PRO A 43 31.91 3.57 5.59
CA PRO A 43 31.44 2.43 6.39
C PRO A 43 30.23 2.72 7.30
N PHE A 44 30.05 3.96 7.75
CA PHE A 44 29.00 4.32 8.73
C PHE A 44 28.26 5.63 8.39
N GLY A 45 28.36 6.10 7.15
CA GLY A 45 27.72 7.35 6.72
C GLY A 45 26.19 7.30 6.75
N TRP A 46 25.61 6.11 6.62
CA TRP A 46 24.17 5.90 6.69
C TRP A 46 23.52 6.38 8.00
N LEU A 47 24.26 6.43 9.12
CA LEU A 47 23.76 6.98 10.38
C LEU A 47 23.39 8.45 10.26
N TYR A 48 24.09 9.20 9.41
CA TYR A 48 23.84 10.61 9.17
C TYR A 48 22.62 10.89 8.29
N TYR A 49 22.06 9.84 7.66
CA TYR A 49 20.87 9.93 6.84
C TYR A 49 19.59 9.88 7.69
N ILE A 50 19.70 9.46 8.95
CA ILE A 50 18.59 9.38 9.90
C ILE A 50 18.19 10.79 10.33
N GLY A 51 16.92 11.17 10.10
CA GLY A 51 16.40 12.51 10.37
C GLY A 51 16.79 13.08 11.74
N PRO A 52 16.47 12.40 12.87
CA PRO A 52 16.87 12.85 14.21
C PRO A 52 18.37 13.09 14.40
N VAL A 53 19.22 12.24 13.80
CA VAL A 53 20.68 12.39 13.88
C VAL A 53 21.15 13.62 13.12
N CYS A 54 20.57 13.87 11.94
CA CYS A 54 20.87 15.05 11.14
C CYS A 54 20.43 16.35 11.84
N VAL A 55 19.26 16.35 12.50
CA VAL A 55 18.80 17.48 13.32
C VAL A 55 19.78 17.78 14.46
N GLY A 56 20.24 16.75 15.18
CA GLY A 56 21.23 16.92 16.25
C GLY A 56 22.54 17.54 15.74
N ARG A 57 23.01 17.09 14.57
CA ARG A 57 24.21 17.65 13.92
C ARG A 57 24.02 19.10 13.49
N TRP A 58 22.84 19.46 12.99
CA TRP A 58 22.53 20.84 12.61
C TRP A 58 22.53 21.77 13.81
N LEU A 59 21.91 21.35 14.94
CA LEU A 59 21.91 22.12 16.19
C LEU A 59 23.33 22.37 16.74
N MET A 60 24.26 21.45 16.50
CA MET A 60 25.66 21.58 16.86
C MET A 60 26.52 22.31 15.81
N GLY A 61 25.94 22.73 14.69
CA GLY A 61 26.64 23.44 13.61
C GLY A 61 27.44 22.56 12.64
N TYR A 62 27.27 21.23 12.67
CA TYR A 62 28.02 20.28 11.84
C TYR A 62 27.42 20.03 10.45
N CYS A 63 26.21 20.54 10.15
CA CYS A 63 25.60 20.43 8.83
C CYS A 63 24.67 21.61 8.55
N SER A 64 24.34 21.80 7.26
CA SER A 64 23.39 22.81 6.81
C SER A 64 21.94 22.37 7.05
N ILE A 65 21.02 23.34 7.09
CA ILE A 65 19.59 23.04 7.17
C ILE A 65 19.08 22.27 5.93
N SER A 66 19.70 22.47 4.76
CA SER A 66 19.36 21.74 3.53
C SER A 66 19.61 20.22 3.67
N ALA A 67 20.67 19.83 4.38
CA ALA A 67 20.93 18.43 4.70
C ALA A 67 19.81 17.84 5.57
N VAL A 68 19.34 18.59 6.57
CA VAL A 68 18.22 18.17 7.44
C VAL A 68 16.95 17.94 6.65
N TRP A 69 16.60 18.86 5.74
CA TRP A 69 15.43 18.71 4.87
C TRP A 69 15.54 17.47 3.98
N THR A 70 16.71 17.27 3.36
CA THR A 70 16.97 16.12 2.49
C THR A 70 16.85 14.80 3.24
N CYS A 71 17.50 14.67 4.41
CA CYS A 71 17.39 13.49 5.27
C CYS A 71 15.95 13.24 5.73
N THR A 72 15.22 14.30 6.07
CA THR A 72 13.81 14.18 6.52
C THR A 72 12.92 13.67 5.40
N ILE A 73 13.05 14.22 4.18
CA ILE A 73 12.29 13.77 3.01
C ILE A 73 12.65 12.33 2.66
N PHE A 74 13.93 11.94 2.75
CA PHE A 74 14.37 10.57 2.58
C PHE A 74 13.69 9.62 3.57
N CYS A 75 13.73 9.93 4.87
CA CYS A 75 13.06 9.12 5.90
C CYS A 75 11.55 9.02 5.66
N LEU A 76 10.88 10.11 5.29
CA LEU A 76 9.46 10.11 4.98
C LEU A 76 9.14 9.28 3.73
N ALA A 77 9.99 9.32 2.70
CA ALA A 77 9.83 8.51 1.50
C ALA A 77 9.97 7.01 1.82
N VAL A 78 10.98 6.62 2.60
CA VAL A 78 11.19 5.22 3.02
C VAL A 78 10.06 4.72 3.94
N ALA A 79 9.63 5.54 4.91
CA ALA A 79 8.51 5.23 5.79
C ALA A 79 7.19 5.10 5.00
N SER A 80 6.97 5.98 4.03
CA SER A 80 5.77 5.94 3.17
C SER A 80 5.81 4.74 2.23
N ALA A 81 6.97 4.42 1.63
CA ALA A 81 7.15 3.24 0.79
C ALA A 81 6.88 1.94 1.56
N SER A 82 7.45 1.80 2.76
CA SER A 82 7.26 0.63 3.63
C SER A 82 5.83 0.49 4.12
N GLY A 83 5.20 1.59 4.56
CA GLY A 83 3.79 1.60 4.95
C GLY A 83 2.87 1.22 3.79
N ALA A 84 3.04 1.86 2.63
CA ALA A 84 2.27 1.56 1.43
C ALA A 84 2.45 0.12 0.96
N PHE A 85 3.68 -0.41 1.02
CA PHE A 85 3.98 -1.79 0.66
C PHE A 85 3.34 -2.79 1.62
N GLY A 86 3.41 -2.53 2.93
CA GLY A 86 2.74 -3.35 3.94
C GLY A 86 1.23 -3.41 3.72
N PHE A 87 0.58 -2.27 3.48
CA PHE A 87 -0.84 -2.24 3.14
C PHE A 87 -1.14 -2.92 1.80
N PHE A 88 -0.28 -2.75 0.79
CA PHE A 88 -0.45 -3.39 -0.52
C PHE A 88 -0.44 -4.92 -0.39
N VAL A 89 0.57 -5.48 0.29
CA VAL A 89 0.69 -6.91 0.54
C VAL A 89 -0.50 -7.42 1.35
N ALA A 90 -0.93 -6.70 2.38
CA ALA A 90 -2.10 -7.06 3.18
C ALA A 90 -3.38 -7.10 2.32
N GLN A 91 -3.63 -6.07 1.51
CA GLN A 91 -4.81 -6.03 0.65
C GLN A 91 -4.79 -7.12 -0.43
N LEU A 92 -3.63 -7.41 -1.01
CA LEU A 92 -3.46 -8.55 -1.92
C LEU A 92 -3.74 -9.87 -1.20
N PHE A 93 -3.20 -10.06 0.01
CA PHE A 93 -3.43 -11.28 0.80
C PHE A 93 -4.92 -11.54 1.06
N TYR A 94 -5.68 -10.52 1.49
CA TYR A 94 -7.12 -10.67 1.70
C TYR A 94 -7.88 -10.93 0.40
N THR A 95 -7.53 -10.19 -0.67
CA THR A 95 -8.12 -10.37 -2.01
C THR A 95 -7.89 -11.78 -2.55
N LEU A 96 -6.66 -12.30 -2.42
CA LEU A 96 -6.29 -13.64 -2.86
C LEU A 96 -6.99 -14.74 -2.08
N ARG A 97 -7.47 -14.45 -0.86
CA ARG A 97 -8.28 -15.37 -0.06
C ARG A 97 -9.79 -15.21 -0.27
N GLY A 98 -10.23 -14.16 -0.98
CA GLY A 98 -11.64 -13.90 -1.22
C GLY A 98 -12.36 -13.26 -0.03
N TYR A 99 -11.64 -12.63 0.89
CA TYR A 99 -12.23 -11.96 2.06
C TYR A 99 -11.92 -10.47 2.05
N THR A 100 -12.81 -9.67 2.65
CA THR A 100 -12.40 -8.33 3.10
C THR A 100 -11.60 -8.43 4.39
N MET A 101 -10.85 -7.39 4.75
CA MET A 101 -10.14 -7.34 6.03
C MET A 101 -11.10 -7.54 7.21
N HIS A 102 -12.29 -6.96 7.14
CA HIS A 102 -13.30 -7.10 8.18
C HIS A 102 -13.79 -8.55 8.30
N ASP A 103 -14.14 -9.17 7.18
CA ASP A 103 -14.68 -10.54 7.18
C ASP A 103 -13.65 -11.56 7.66
N PHE A 104 -12.37 -11.33 7.34
CA PHE A 104 -11.30 -12.23 7.76
C PHE A 104 -11.08 -12.25 9.28
N HIS A 105 -11.23 -11.09 9.95
CA HIS A 105 -10.98 -10.97 11.38
C HIS A 105 -12.25 -11.18 12.23
N CYS A 106 -13.43 -11.00 11.66
CA CYS A 106 -14.69 -11.34 12.32
C CYS A 106 -14.94 -12.85 12.23
N ARG A 107 -14.55 -13.58 13.28
CA ARG A 107 -14.67 -15.05 13.36
C ARG A 107 -16.07 -15.58 13.01
N ARG A 108 -17.14 -14.93 13.50
CA ARG A 108 -18.54 -15.29 13.20
C ARG A 108 -18.87 -15.18 11.71
N ILE A 109 -18.30 -14.21 11.00
CA ILE A 109 -18.50 -14.04 9.56
C ILE A 109 -17.67 -15.08 8.81
N ARG A 110 -16.39 -15.22 9.17
CA ARG A 110 -15.48 -16.18 8.54
C ARG A 110 -15.96 -17.64 8.62
N GLU A 111 -16.60 -18.03 9.72
CA GLU A 111 -17.16 -19.38 9.87
C GLU A 111 -18.47 -19.59 9.09
N ALA A 112 -19.17 -18.51 8.72
CA ALA A 112 -20.43 -18.55 8.00
C ALA A 112 -20.27 -18.35 6.48
N TYR A 113 -19.06 -18.07 6.01
CA TYR A 113 -18.78 -17.59 4.65
C TYR A 113 -17.44 -18.12 4.12
N ASP A 114 -17.50 -18.83 2.98
CA ASP A 114 -16.36 -19.54 2.38
C ASP A 114 -15.44 -18.65 1.49
N GLY A 115 -15.69 -17.34 1.42
CA GLY A 115 -14.91 -16.40 0.61
C GLY A 115 -15.35 -16.33 -0.85
N ASP A 116 -15.18 -15.17 -1.48
CA ASP A 116 -15.55 -14.96 -2.87
C ASP A 116 -14.52 -15.55 -3.83
N GLY A 117 -14.99 -16.18 -4.91
CA GLY A 117 -14.17 -16.73 -5.99
C GLY A 117 -13.48 -18.07 -5.62
N LYS A 118 -13.47 -19.02 -6.56
CA LYS A 118 -12.89 -20.36 -6.35
C LYS A 118 -11.41 -20.40 -6.72
N THR A 119 -11.02 -19.62 -7.74
CA THR A 119 -9.63 -19.53 -8.20
C THR A 119 -9.02 -18.15 -7.94
N VAL A 120 -7.69 -18.09 -7.85
CA VAL A 120 -6.95 -16.81 -7.73
C VAL A 120 -7.28 -15.86 -8.87
N GLY A 121 -7.40 -16.38 -10.10
CA GLY A 121 -7.76 -15.59 -11.27
C GLY A 121 -9.17 -15.02 -11.18
N GLU A 122 -10.15 -15.78 -10.69
CA GLU A 122 -11.49 -15.27 -10.42
C GLU A 122 -11.47 -14.17 -9.38
N ARG A 123 -10.79 -14.38 -8.25
CA ARG A 123 -10.67 -13.38 -7.16
C ARG A 123 -10.10 -12.05 -7.65
N MET A 124 -9.02 -12.10 -8.43
CA MET A 124 -8.43 -10.91 -9.03
C MET A 124 -9.37 -10.26 -10.06
N ARG A 125 -10.11 -11.05 -10.85
CA ARG A 125 -11.11 -10.53 -11.79
C ARG A 125 -12.32 -9.92 -11.09
N LEU A 126 -12.66 -10.33 -9.87
CA LEU A 126 -13.74 -9.72 -9.10
C LEU A 126 -13.38 -8.31 -8.63
N VAL A 127 -12.13 -8.11 -8.18
CA VAL A 127 -11.67 -6.81 -7.70
C VAL A 127 -11.27 -5.88 -8.85
N PHE A 128 -10.48 -6.39 -9.80
CA PHE A 128 -9.90 -5.60 -10.87
C PHE A 128 -10.63 -5.73 -12.21
N GLY A 129 -11.56 -6.67 -12.37
CA GLY A 129 -12.25 -6.89 -13.66
C GLY A 129 -11.49 -7.83 -14.61
N PRO A 130 -12.02 -8.03 -15.83
CA PRO A 130 -11.51 -9.04 -16.77
C PRO A 130 -10.06 -8.83 -17.19
N TYR A 131 -9.61 -7.57 -17.30
CA TYR A 131 -8.26 -7.17 -17.69
C TYR A 131 -7.41 -6.75 -16.47
N TRP A 132 -7.45 -7.56 -15.41
CA TRP A 132 -6.88 -7.20 -14.11
C TRP A 132 -5.42 -6.77 -14.14
N LEU A 133 -4.59 -7.36 -15.02
CA LEU A 133 -3.18 -6.97 -15.19
C LEU A 133 -3.00 -5.55 -15.74
N ILE A 134 -3.85 -5.16 -16.70
CA ILE A 134 -3.77 -3.83 -17.33
C ILE A 134 -4.10 -2.74 -16.31
N HIS A 135 -4.91 -3.06 -15.31
CA HIS A 135 -5.35 -2.11 -14.30
C HIS A 135 -4.23 -1.66 -13.36
N PHE A 136 -3.11 -2.38 -13.29
CA PHE A 136 -1.92 -1.91 -12.59
C PHE A 136 -1.26 -0.73 -13.30
N PHE A 137 -1.41 -0.61 -14.62
CA PHE A 137 -0.84 0.49 -15.41
C PHE A 137 -1.83 1.63 -15.64
N PHE A 138 -3.10 1.30 -15.88
CA PHE A 138 -4.16 2.27 -16.12
C PHE A 138 -5.32 2.05 -15.15
N PRO A 139 -5.58 2.97 -14.20
CA PRO A 139 -6.73 2.87 -13.31
C PRO A 139 -8.01 3.04 -14.12
N ALA A 140 -8.64 1.93 -14.52
CA ALA A 140 -9.83 1.95 -15.35
C ALA A 140 -11.09 2.27 -14.53
N PHE A 141 -11.18 3.51 -14.04
CA PHE A 141 -12.28 3.96 -13.18
C PHE A 141 -13.67 3.83 -13.83
N TRP A 142 -13.72 3.84 -15.17
CA TRP A 142 -14.91 3.64 -16.00
C TRP A 142 -15.44 2.20 -16.04
N LEU A 143 -14.61 1.18 -15.76
CA LEU A 143 -15.07 -0.20 -15.76
C LEU A 143 -15.91 -0.47 -14.50
N LYS A 144 -17.18 -0.84 -14.66
CA LYS A 144 -18.02 -1.20 -13.50
C LYS A 144 -17.56 -2.53 -12.90
N GLN A 145 -17.55 -2.60 -11.58
CA GLN A 145 -17.26 -3.83 -10.86
C GLN A 145 -18.39 -4.84 -11.14
N LYS A 146 -18.04 -6.06 -11.54
CA LYS A 146 -19.03 -7.11 -11.79
C LYS A 146 -19.35 -7.79 -10.46
N LEU A 147 -20.49 -7.44 -9.89
CA LEU A 147 -21.06 -8.20 -8.77
C LEU A 147 -21.70 -9.46 -9.34
N THR A 148 -21.14 -10.63 -9.04
CA THR A 148 -21.78 -11.90 -9.44
C THR A 148 -22.94 -12.21 -8.50
N PRO A 149 -23.95 -13.00 -8.94
CA PRO A 149 -25.08 -13.38 -8.10
C PRO A 149 -24.63 -14.09 -6.81
N GLU A 150 -23.58 -14.92 -6.87
CA GLU A 150 -23.00 -15.59 -5.69
C GLU A 150 -22.45 -14.57 -4.67
N ILE A 151 -21.77 -13.52 -5.13
CA ILE A 151 -21.22 -12.47 -4.25
C ILE A 151 -22.36 -11.67 -3.61
N ALA A 152 -23.38 -11.34 -4.40
CA ALA A 152 -24.56 -10.66 -3.90
C ALA A 152 -25.27 -11.51 -2.84
N ASP A 153 -25.49 -12.80 -3.10
CA ASP A 153 -26.14 -13.71 -2.18
C ASP A 153 -25.34 -13.89 -0.89
N ASN A 154 -24.01 -14.00 -0.99
CA ASN A 154 -23.12 -14.02 0.18
C ASN A 154 -23.22 -12.73 1.01
N LEU A 155 -23.21 -11.55 0.36
CA LEU A 155 -23.35 -10.25 1.03
C LEU A 155 -24.68 -10.13 1.80
N PHE A 156 -25.78 -10.58 1.21
CA PHE A 156 -27.11 -10.45 1.80
C PHE A 156 -27.42 -11.55 2.83
N ARG A 157 -26.90 -12.77 2.62
CA ARG A 157 -27.06 -13.91 3.54
C ARG A 157 -26.30 -13.74 4.85
N VAL A 158 -25.15 -13.05 4.84
CA VAL A 158 -24.43 -12.71 6.07
C VAL A 158 -25.16 -11.63 6.86
N ARG A 159 -25.71 -10.61 6.19
CA ARG A 159 -26.51 -9.56 6.87
C ARG A 159 -27.78 -10.10 7.52
N SER A 160 -28.49 -11.01 6.87
CA SER A 160 -29.75 -11.56 7.42
C SER A 160 -29.57 -12.43 8.66
N LYS A 161 -28.35 -12.96 8.90
CA LYS A 161 -28.00 -13.74 10.10
C LYS A 161 -27.40 -12.91 11.24
N GLN A 162 -27.23 -11.60 11.03
CA GLN A 162 -26.67 -10.66 12.01
C GLN A 162 -27.70 -9.67 12.57
N LEU A 163 -28.84 -9.50 11.90
CA LEU A 163 -30.06 -8.92 12.46
C LEU A 163 -30.82 -9.97 13.29
#